data_AF-A0A420YS40-F1
#
_entry.id   AF-A0A420YS40-F1
#
_cell.length_a   1.000
_cell.length_b   1.000
_cell.length_c   1.000
_cell.angle_alpha   90.00
_cell.angle_beta   90.00
_cell.angle_gamma   90.00
#
_symmetry.space_group_name_H-M   'P 1'
#
loop_
_entity.id
_entity.type
_entity.pdbx_description
1 polymer ?
#
loop_
_entity_poly.entity_id
_entity_poly.type
_entity_poly.pdbx_seq_one_letter_code
_entity_poly.pdbx_strand_id
1 'polypeptide(L)'
;FEVFPLQLIQMFGSGDALYYEFGVRYARAYLFFTFINGITIIVTTFFPAIGKAKLGAILSLTRQLFVLLPVMLLLSTLFGVEGLIFSGPVSDFISFIICITVYLNQMRKIPKVDELLV
;
A
#
# COMPACT_ATOMS: atom_id res chain seq x y z
N PHE A 1 9.79 13.53 0.41
CA PHE A 1 9.69 12.96 -0.95
C PHE A 1 9.20 13.96 -1.99
N GLU A 2 8.29 14.88 -1.67
CA GLU A 2 7.96 15.99 -2.58
C GLU A 2 9.01 17.10 -2.65
N VAL A 3 9.71 17.37 -1.54
CA VAL A 3 10.64 18.51 -1.42
C VAL A 3 12.00 18.26 -2.11
N PHE A 4 12.49 17.02 -2.09
CA PHE A 4 13.81 16.66 -2.65
C PHE A 4 13.82 15.35 -3.47
N PRO A 5 12.90 15.14 -4.43
CA PRO A 5 12.88 13.90 -5.22
C PRO A 5 14.09 13.77 -6.14
N LEU A 6 14.56 14.88 -6.72
CA LEU A 6 15.66 14.88 -7.69
C LEU A 6 16.99 14.48 -7.04
N GLN A 7 17.28 15.04 -5.87
CA GLN A 7 18.51 14.76 -5.12
C GLN A 7 18.58 13.28 -4.73
N LEU A 8 17.45 12.69 -4.32
CA LEU A 8 17.39 11.26 -4.02
C LEU A 8 17.70 10.40 -5.25
N ILE A 9 17.13 10.75 -6.42
CA ILE A 9 17.33 9.98 -7.66
C ILE A 9 18.77 10.12 -8.17
N GLN A 10 19.37 11.31 -8.05
CA GLN A 10 20.76 11.55 -8.44
C GLN A 10 21.78 10.72 -7.64
N MET A 11 21.44 10.27 -6.42
CA MET A 11 22.30 9.38 -5.65
C MET A 11 22.37 7.96 -6.24
N PHE A 12 21.39 7.54 -7.04
CA PHE A 12 21.32 6.18 -7.60
C PHE A 12 21.92 6.07 -9.00
N GLY A 13 22.26 7.18 -9.66
CA GLY A 13 22.89 7.15 -10.97
C GLY A 13 22.92 8.50 -11.69
N SER A 14 23.76 8.54 -12.73
CA SER A 14 23.80 9.63 -13.71
C SER A 14 22.99 9.22 -14.93
N GLY A 15 21.79 9.79 -15.09
CA GLY A 15 20.91 9.53 -16.22
C GLY A 15 20.75 10.75 -17.12
N ASP A 16 20.09 10.54 -18.24
CA ASP A 16 19.66 11.56 -19.20
C ASP A 16 18.43 12.34 -18.68
N ALA A 17 18.11 13.49 -19.28
CA ALA A 17 17.05 14.38 -18.77
C ALA A 17 15.69 13.66 -18.59
N LEU A 18 15.38 12.73 -19.51
CA LEU A 18 14.17 11.93 -19.49
C LEU A 18 14.13 10.97 -18.28
N TYR A 19 15.27 10.43 -17.87
CA TYR A 19 15.39 9.56 -16.69
C TYR A 19 15.01 10.32 -15.41
N TYR A 20 15.55 11.53 -15.23
CA TYR A 20 15.24 12.34 -14.06
C TYR A 20 13.79 12.83 -14.06
N GLU A 21 13.26 13.22 -15.22
CA GLU A 21 11.86 13.64 -15.34
C GLU A 21 10.91 12.50 -14.96
N PHE A 22 11.13 11.31 -15.53
CA PHE A 22 10.32 10.14 -15.23
C PHE A 22 10.44 9.72 -13.76
N GLY A 23 11.67 9.63 -13.24
CA GLY A 23 11.90 9.22 -11.85
C GLY A 23 11.26 10.18 -10.84
N VAL A 24 11.38 11.49 -11.05
CA VAL A 24 10.76 12.49 -10.16
C VAL A 24 9.25 12.40 -10.21
N ARG A 25 8.67 12.25 -11.40
CA ARG A 25 7.22 12.08 -11.58
C ARG A 25 6.70 10.81 -10.91
N TYR A 26 7.39 9.69 -11.12
CA TYR A 26 7.05 8.42 -10.49
C TYR A 26 7.11 8.52 -8.98
N ALA A 27 8.21 9.06 -8.43
CA ALA A 27 8.39 9.20 -6.99
C ALA A 27 7.28 10.05 -6.35
N ARG A 28 6.91 11.17 -6.97
CA ARG A 28 5.81 12.02 -6.48
C ARG A 28 4.48 11.29 -6.50
N ALA A 29 4.12 10.68 -7.62
CA ALA A 29 2.83 9.99 -7.76
C ALA A 29 2.72 8.79 -6.82
N TYR A 30 3.77 7.95 -6.76
CA TYR A 30 3.79 6.75 -5.91
C TYR A 30 3.74 7.11 -4.41
N LEU A 31 4.48 8.15 -4.00
CA LEU A 31 4.60 8.51 -2.59
C LEU A 31 3.46 9.41 -2.10
N PHE A 32 2.63 9.96 -2.98
CA PHE A 32 1.45 10.76 -2.59
C PHE A 32 0.48 9.99 -1.68
N PHE A 33 0.34 8.67 -1.90
CA PHE A 33 -0.54 7.81 -1.11
C PHE A 33 0.11 7.18 0.14
N THR A 34 1.32 7.62 0.52
CA THR A 34 2.05 7.07 1.69
C THR A 34 1.25 7.16 2.99
N PHE A 35 0.41 8.18 3.18
CA PHE A 35 -0.40 8.31 4.41
C PHE A 35 -1.38 7.15 4.59
N ILE A 36 -2.00 6.66 3.52
CA ILE A 36 -2.93 5.53 3.57
C ILE A 36 -2.21 4.24 3.98
N ASN A 37 -0.95 4.09 3.56
CA ASN A 37 -0.13 2.95 3.94
C ASN A 37 0.15 2.87 5.45
N GLY A 38 0.11 3.98 6.18
CA GLY A 38 0.26 3.95 7.64
C GLY A 38 -0.83 3.12 8.32
N ILE A 39 -2.09 3.29 7.90
CA ILE A 39 -3.23 2.57 8.49
C ILE A 39 -3.14 1.07 8.18
N THR A 40 -2.79 0.72 6.95
CA THR A 40 -2.67 -0.70 6.57
C THR A 40 -1.57 -1.40 7.34
N ILE A 41 -0.43 -0.74 7.60
CA ILE A 41 0.66 -1.27 8.43
C ILE A 41 0.20 -1.51 9.88
N ILE A 42 -0.55 -0.57 10.47
CA ILE A 42 -1.08 -0.73 11.83
C ILE A 42 -1.97 -1.96 11.91
N VAL A 43 -2.88 -2.15 10.96
CA VAL A 43 -3.80 -3.30 10.97
C VAL A 43 -3.07 -4.63 10.71
N THR A 44 -2.12 -4.67 9.78
CA THR A 44 -1.35 -5.90 9.47
C THR A 44 -0.43 -6.32 10.60
N THR A 45 0.03 -5.38 11.44
CA THR A 45 0.82 -5.65 12.65
C THR A 45 -0.04 -5.90 13.89
N PHE A 46 -1.24 -5.33 13.96
CA PHE A 46 -2.20 -5.55 15.03
C PHE A 46 -2.72 -7.00 15.07
N PHE A 47 -3.09 -7.58 13.93
CA PHE A 47 -3.63 -8.95 13.90
C PHE A 47 -2.67 -10.01 14.46
N PRO A 48 -1.37 -10.01 14.10
CA PRO A 48 -0.38 -10.87 14.75
C PRO A 48 -0.25 -10.61 16.25
N ALA A 49 -0.30 -9.36 16.71
CA ALA A 49 -0.17 -9.02 18.13
C ALA A 49 -1.31 -9.60 18.99
N ILE A 50 -2.53 -9.72 18.45
CA ILE A 50 -3.69 -10.34 19.15
C ILE A 50 -3.79 -11.86 18.93
N GLY A 51 -2.71 -12.53 18.50
CA GLY A 51 -2.67 -13.98 18.27
C GLY A 51 -3.29 -14.44 16.94
N LYS A 52 -3.72 -13.52 16.07
CA LYS A 52 -4.29 -13.82 14.74
C LYS A 52 -3.25 -13.62 13.61
N ALA A 53 -2.06 -14.19 13.78
CA ALA A 53 -0.93 -14.02 12.85
C ALA A 53 -1.27 -14.35 11.38
N LYS A 54 -2.08 -15.39 11.14
CA LYS A 54 -2.50 -15.78 9.79
C LYS A 54 -3.23 -14.65 9.06
N LEU A 55 -4.09 -13.88 9.75
CA LEU A 55 -4.82 -12.77 9.13
C LEU A 55 -3.89 -11.63 8.75
N GLY A 56 -2.94 -11.28 9.62
CA GLY A 56 -1.94 -10.24 9.33
C GLY A 56 -1.08 -10.61 8.11
N ALA A 57 -0.63 -11.87 8.05
CA ALA A 57 0.15 -12.37 6.93
C ALA A 57 -0.64 -12.34 5.61
N ILE A 58 -1.90 -12.81 5.63
CA ILE A 58 -2.77 -12.78 4.43
C ILE A 58 -2.99 -11.34 3.97
N LEU A 59 -3.34 -10.42 4.87
CA LEU A 59 -3.53 -9.00 4.53
C LEU A 59 -2.28 -8.36 3.93
N SER A 60 -1.09 -8.69 4.45
CA SER A 60 0.18 -8.22 3.90
C SER A 60 0.43 -8.75 2.48
N LEU A 61 0.14 -10.03 2.24
CA LEU A 61 0.26 -10.65 0.92
C LEU A 61 -0.79 -10.12 -0.06
N THR A 62 -2.01 -9.83 0.42
CA THR A 62 -3.07 -9.24 -0.38
C THR A 62 -2.63 -7.92 -0.97
N ARG A 63 -2.03 -7.03 -0.17
CA ARG A 63 -1.54 -5.75 -0.67
C ARG A 63 -0.48 -5.94 -1.76
N GLN A 64 0.55 -6.76 -1.48
CA GLN A 64 1.74 -6.80 -2.33
C GLN A 64 1.60 -7.70 -3.57
N LEU A 65 0.94 -8.84 -3.45
CA LEU A 65 0.87 -9.84 -4.51
C LEU A 65 -0.52 -9.89 -5.15
N PHE A 66 -1.57 -10.00 -4.34
CA PHE A 66 -2.92 -10.23 -4.88
C PHE A 66 -3.60 -8.96 -5.40
N VAL A 67 -3.16 -7.76 -5.00
CA VAL A 67 -3.73 -6.49 -5.44
C VAL A 67 -2.74 -5.73 -6.32
N LEU A 68 -1.54 -5.42 -5.82
CA LEU A 68 -0.58 -4.62 -6.58
C LEU A 68 -0.22 -5.25 -7.93
N LEU A 69 0.15 -6.52 -7.97
CA LEU A 69 0.59 -7.18 -9.20
C LEU A 69 -0.48 -7.18 -10.31
N PRO A 70 -1.73 -7.63 -10.07
CA PRO A 70 -2.76 -7.58 -11.11
C PRO A 70 -3.16 -6.16 -11.49
N VAL A 71 -3.26 -5.23 -10.53
CA VAL A 71 -3.57 -3.82 -10.83
C VAL A 71 -2.46 -3.19 -11.67
N MET A 72 -1.20 -3.48 -11.35
CA MET A 72 -0.03 -3.02 -12.11
C MET A 72 -0.06 -3.53 -13.54
N LEU A 73 -0.28 -4.84 -13.75
CA LEU A 73 -0.37 -5.39 -15.10
C LEU A 73 -1.57 -4.83 -15.87
N LEU A 74 -2.72 -4.69 -15.23
CA LEU A 74 -3.93 -4.20 -15.87
C LEU A 74 -3.83 -2.72 -16.25
N LEU A 75 -3.39 -1.85 -15.33
CA LEU A 75 -3.23 -0.44 -15.64
C LEU A 75 -2.10 -0.21 -16.65
N SER A 76 -0.99 -0.93 -16.53
CA SER A 76 0.14 -0.77 -17.46
C SER A 76 -0.19 -1.23 -18.87
N THR A 77 -1.03 -2.25 -19.04
CA THR A 77 -1.46 -2.70 -20.37
C THR A 77 -2.48 -1.76 -21.01
N LEU A 78 -3.34 -1.09 -20.23
CA LEU A 78 -4.35 -0.16 -20.73
C LEU A 78 -3.82 1.26 -20.97
N PHE A 79 -2.97 1.76 -20.09
CA PHE A 79 -2.50 3.16 -20.09
C PHE A 79 -0.99 3.29 -20.27
N GLY A 80 -0.29 2.18 -20.58
CA GLY A 80 1.15 2.18 -20.77
C GLY A 80 1.92 2.59 -19.50
N VAL A 81 2.93 3.42 -19.70
CA VAL A 81 3.82 3.89 -18.63
C VAL A 81 3.09 4.74 -17.57
N GLU A 82 2.06 5.48 -17.97
CA GLU A 82 1.24 6.24 -17.03
C GLU A 82 0.44 5.31 -16.10
N GLY A 83 -0.10 4.22 -16.65
CA GLY A 83 -0.77 3.19 -15.87
C GLY A 83 0.14 2.56 -14.81
N LEU A 84 1.41 2.35 -15.14
CA LEU A 84 2.41 1.84 -14.21
C LEU A 84 2.69 2.82 -13.06
N ILE A 85 2.74 4.13 -13.33
CA ILE A 85 2.95 5.15 -12.30
C ILE A 85 1.77 5.14 -11.30
N PHE A 86 0.54 5.09 -11.81
CA PHE A 86 -0.66 5.16 -10.98
C PHE A 86 -1.05 3.83 -10.33
N SER A 87 -0.48 2.70 -10.75
CA SER A 87 -0.85 1.39 -10.20
C SER A 87 -0.52 1.25 -8.72
N GLY A 88 0.55 1.88 -8.23
CA GLY A 88 0.89 1.91 -6.80
C GLY A 88 -0.24 2.52 -5.97
N PRO A 89 -0.54 3.81 -6.15
CA PRO A 89 -1.66 4.48 -5.47
C PRO A 89 -3.00 3.76 -5.55
N VAL A 90 -3.37 3.26 -6.74
CA VAL A 90 -4.64 2.55 -6.94
C VAL A 90 -4.65 1.23 -6.16
N SER A 91 -3.55 0.48 -6.19
CA SER A 91 -3.43 -0.77 -5.44
C SER A 91 -3.45 -0.55 -3.93
N ASP A 92 -2.84 0.52 -3.45
CA ASP A 92 -2.83 0.88 -2.03
C ASP A 92 -4.23 1.26 -1.55
N PHE A 93 -4.98 2.00 -2.37
CA PHE A 93 -6.37 2.35 -2.06
C PHE A 93 -7.28 1.11 -1.99
N ILE A 94 -7.17 0.19 -2.95
CA ILE A 94 -7.92 -1.08 -2.95
C ILE A 94 -7.55 -1.90 -1.71
N SER A 95 -6.26 -2.00 -1.42
CA SER A 95 -5.75 -2.75 -0.26
C SER A 95 -6.21 -2.13 1.05
N PHE A 96 -6.29 -0.81 1.14
CA PHE A 96 -6.84 -0.10 2.28
C PHE A 96 -8.32 -0.45 2.51
N ILE A 97 -9.14 -0.46 1.47
CA ILE A 97 -10.56 -0.85 1.55
C ILE A 97 -10.70 -2.29 2.06
N ILE A 98 -9.89 -3.22 1.54
CA ILE A 98 -9.90 -4.61 2.00
C ILE A 98 -9.49 -4.68 3.47
N CYS A 99 -8.42 -3.98 3.83
CA CYS A 99 -7.86 -3.98 5.18
C CYS A 99 -8.84 -3.44 6.22
N ILE A 100 -9.48 -2.29 5.96
CA ILE A 100 -10.46 -1.70 6.86
C ILE A 100 -11.71 -2.58 6.98
N THR A 101 -12.15 -3.21 5.88
CA THR A 101 -13.30 -4.13 5.90
C THR A 101 -13.02 -5.34 6.78
N VAL A 102 -11.83 -5.96 6.63
CA VAL A 102 -11.42 -7.10 7.46
C VAL A 102 -11.27 -6.67 8.93
N TYR A 103 -10.69 -5.51 9.18
CA TYR A 103 -10.55 -4.94 10.52
C TYR A 103 -11.91 -4.76 11.21
N LEU A 104 -12.85 -4.05 10.59
CA LEU A 104 -14.18 -3.79 11.16
C LEU A 104 -14.96 -5.09 11.41
N ASN A 105 -14.88 -6.04 10.48
CA ASN A 105 -15.53 -7.34 10.63
C ASN A 105 -14.92 -8.17 11.78
N GLN A 106 -13.62 -8.04 12.04
CA GLN A 106 -12.97 -8.73 13.15
C GLN A 106 -13.24 -8.05 14.50
N MET A 107 -13.28 -6.71 14.55
CA MET A 107 -13.63 -5.97 15.76
C MET A 107 -15.03 -6.30 16.27
N ARG A 108 -15.99 -6.53 15.37
CA ARG A 108 -17.34 -6.98 15.74
C ARG A 108 -17.41 -8.39 16.34
N LYS A 109 -16.39 -9.22 16.12
CA LYS A 109 -16.32 -10.62 16.59
C LYS A 109 -15.55 -10.76 17.91
N ILE A 110 -14.94 -9.69 18.41
CA ILE A 110 -14.27 -9.72 19.71
C ILE A 110 -15.38 -9.52 20.76
N PRO A 111 -15.64 -10.51 21.64
CA PRO A 111 -16.60 -10.35 22.71
C PRO A 111 -16.18 -9.16 23.58
N LYS A 112 -17.13 -8.30 23.93
CA LYS A 112 -16.86 -7.14 24.77
C LYS A 112 -16.42 -7.65 26.14
N VAL A 113 -15.50 -6.95 26.77
CA VAL A 113 -14.96 -7.31 28.10
C VAL A 113 -16.08 -7.54 29.13
N ASP A 114 -17.23 -6.88 28.97
CA ASP A 114 -18.42 -7.06 29.80
C ASP A 114 -19.05 -8.47 29.74
N GLU A 115 -18.83 -9.26 28.67
CA GLU A 115 -19.32 -10.65 28.56
C GLU A 115 -18.36 -11.68 29.17
N LEU A 116 -17.11 -11.31 29.49
CA LEU A 116 -16.12 -12.21 30.10
C LEU A 116 -16.15 -12.16 31.65
N LEU A 117 -16.94 -11.24 32.22
CA LEU A 117 -17.08 -11.02 33.66
C LEU A 117 -18.44 -11.49 34.21
N VAL A 118 -19.25 -12.19 33.42
CA VAL A 118 -20.49 -12.89 33.81
C VAL A 118 -20.24 -14.39 33.77
#